data_AF-X1K302-F1
#
_entry.id   AF-X1K302-F1
#
_cell.length_a   1.000
_cell.length_b   1.000
_cell.length_c   1.000
_cell.angle_alpha   90.00
_cell.angle_beta   90.00
_cell.angle_gamma   90.00
#
_symmetry.space_group_name_H-M   'P 1'
#
loop_
_entity.id
_entity.type
_entity.pdbx_description
1 polymer ?
#
loop_
_entity_poly.entity_id
_entity_poly.type
_entity_poly.pdbx_seq_one_letter_code
_entity_poly.pdbx_strand_id
1 'polypeptide(L)'
;MVLNKFRSKSKSILTYLILIVFSMPIFLGFWWLINTTFSTRTEGLESLGWTLSNWSFLWKSPFGPEFQSIWFVTLNTFFLATVMTDSMGSTG
;
A
#
# COMPACT_ATOMS: atom_id res chain seq x y z
N MET A 1 35.79 -1.60 -28.96
CA MET A 1 34.56 -2.26 -28.44
C MET A 1 34.14 -1.81 -27.03
N VAL A 2 34.97 -1.08 -26.27
CA VAL A 2 34.69 -0.72 -24.85
C VAL A 2 33.83 0.56 -24.68
N LEU A 3 33.91 1.53 -25.59
CA LEU A 3 33.17 2.81 -25.47
C LEU A 3 31.63 2.67 -25.52
N ASN A 4 31.10 1.70 -26.27
CA ASN A 4 29.65 1.59 -26.47
C ASN A 4 28.92 0.96 -25.25
N LYS A 5 29.64 0.16 -24.45
CA LYS A 5 29.12 -0.48 -23.23
C LYS A 5 28.95 0.53 -22.09
N PHE A 6 29.83 1.54 -22.02
CA PHE A 6 29.76 2.62 -21.03
C PHE A 6 28.61 3.60 -21.32
N ARG A 7 28.44 3.98 -22.60
CA ARG A 7 27.31 4.82 -23.05
C ARG A 7 25.95 4.14 -22.83
N SER A 8 25.87 2.82 -22.98
CA SER A 8 24.66 2.03 -22.67
C SER A 8 24.35 2.03 -21.17
N LYS A 9 25.34 1.78 -20.31
CA LYS A 9 25.14 1.86 -18.84
C LYS A 9 24.69 3.24 -18.37
N SER A 10 25.24 4.33 -18.92
CA SER A 10 24.82 5.69 -18.55
C SER A 10 23.37 5.99 -18.95
N LYS A 11 22.92 5.51 -20.13
CA LYS A 11 21.51 5.65 -20.52
C LYS A 11 20.59 4.85 -19.61
N SER A 12 20.95 3.60 -19.29
CA SER A 12 20.17 2.78 -18.35
C SER A 12 20.10 3.40 -16.96
N ILE A 13 21.20 3.96 -16.45
CA ILE A 13 21.23 4.67 -15.15
C ILE A 13 20.30 5.88 -15.18
N LEU A 14 20.32 6.68 -16.25
CA LEU A 14 19.41 7.80 -16.42
C LEU A 14 17.94 7.37 -16.43
N THR A 15 17.61 6.28 -17.15
CA THR A 15 16.25 5.71 -17.17
C THR A 15 15.80 5.29 -15.77
N TYR A 16 16.65 4.59 -15.00
CA TYR A 16 16.32 4.19 -13.64
C TYR A 16 16.18 5.40 -12.69
N LEU A 17 17.03 6.42 -12.82
CA LEU A 17 16.91 7.65 -12.03
C LEU A 17 15.59 8.36 -12.29
N ILE A 18 15.19 8.50 -13.56
CA ILE A 18 13.89 9.06 -13.92
C ILE A 18 12.77 8.22 -13.31
N LEU A 19 12.84 6.89 -13.47
CA LEU A 19 11.84 5.99 -12.91
C LEU A 19 11.70 6.12 -11.39
N ILE A 20 12.82 6.22 -10.67
CA ILE A 20 12.85 6.41 -9.21
C ILE A 20 12.22 7.75 -8.83
N VAL A 21 12.61 8.84 -9.51
CA VAL A 21 12.06 10.18 -9.23
C VAL A 21 10.56 10.21 -9.43
N PHE A 22 10.04 9.62 -10.50
CA PHE A 22 8.60 9.54 -10.74
C PHE A 22 7.87 8.56 -9.81
N SER A 23 8.56 7.53 -9.32
CA SER A 23 7.99 6.59 -8.34
C SER A 23 8.04 7.13 -6.91
N MET A 24 8.94 8.06 -6.61
CA MET A 24 9.18 8.60 -5.27
C MET A 24 7.90 9.12 -4.59
N PRO A 25 7.00 9.89 -5.27
CA PRO A 25 5.76 10.36 -4.65
C PRO A 25 4.87 9.22 -4.17
N ILE A 26 4.82 8.11 -4.91
CA ILE A 26 4.05 6.92 -4.54
C ILE A 26 4.62 6.34 -3.25
N PHE A 27 5.93 6.13 -3.20
CA PHE A 27 6.60 5.62 -2.00
C PHE A 27 6.43 6.54 -0.80
N LEU A 28 6.50 7.86 -0.98
CA LEU A 28 6.25 8.83 0.09
C LEU A 28 4.82 8.75 0.62
N GLY A 29 3.82 8.56 -0.26
CA GLY A 29 2.44 8.35 0.16
C GLY A 29 2.25 7.09 1.01
N PHE A 30 2.86 5.97 0.59
CA PHE A 30 2.83 4.74 1.38
C PHE A 30 3.60 4.88 2.70
N TRP A 31 4.76 5.52 2.68
CA TRP A 31 5.54 5.81 3.87
C TRP A 31 4.74 6.64 4.88
N TRP A 32 4.03 7.64 4.38
CA TRP A 32 3.13 8.46 5.18
C TRP A 32 2.00 7.64 5.80
N LEU A 33 1.31 6.79 5.02
CA LEU A 33 0.26 5.90 5.54
C LEU A 33 0.75 4.94 6.63
N ILE A 34 1.97 4.41 6.47
CA ILE A 34 2.58 3.56 7.48
C ILE A 34 2.80 4.39 8.75
N ASN A 35 3.45 5.54 8.63
CA ASN A 35 3.71 6.42 9.76
C ASN A 35 2.43 6.83 10.49
N THR A 36 1.35 7.14 9.77
CA THR A 36 0.07 7.52 10.39
C THR A 36 -0.57 6.36 11.15
N THR A 37 -0.46 5.15 10.61
CA THR A 37 -1.01 3.94 11.26
C THR A 37 -0.29 3.63 12.58
N PHE A 38 1.01 3.93 12.69
CA PHE A 38 1.78 3.79 13.93
C PHE A 38 1.83 5.06 14.79
N SER A 39 1.06 6.10 14.42
CA SER A 39 1.07 7.39 15.11
C SER A 39 -0.20 7.64 15.90
N THR A 40 -0.08 8.28 17.08
CA THR A 40 -1.24 8.79 17.83
C THR A 40 -1.93 9.93 17.08
N ARG A 41 -1.14 10.79 16.42
CA ARG A 41 -1.63 11.93 15.65
C ARG A 41 -0.54 12.34 14.65
N THR A 42 -0.91 12.41 13.38
CA THR A 42 0.00 12.83 12.32
C THR A 42 -0.40 14.20 11.81
N GLU A 43 0.53 15.14 11.85
CA GLU A 43 0.40 16.49 11.29
C GLU A 43 1.45 16.61 10.18
N GLY A 44 1.02 16.57 8.91
CA GLY A 44 1.98 16.51 7.79
C GLY A 44 2.74 15.19 7.75
N LEU A 45 4.06 15.19 7.57
CA LEU A 45 4.90 13.99 7.50
C LEU A 45 5.45 13.53 8.86
N GLU A 46 5.20 14.29 9.93
CA GLU A 46 5.71 13.99 11.27
C GLU A 46 4.65 13.31 12.15
N SER A 47 5.10 12.28 12.85
CA SER A 47 4.31 11.57 13.86
C SER A 47 4.58 12.19 15.22
N LEU A 48 3.53 12.74 15.87
CA LEU A 48 3.65 13.40 17.18
C LEU A 48 3.73 12.41 18.37
N GLY A 49 3.62 11.11 18.10
CA GLY A 49 3.74 10.06 19.11
C GLY A 49 3.54 8.68 18.50
N TRP A 50 4.13 7.65 19.11
CA TRP A 50 4.01 6.26 18.66
C TRP A 50 2.82 5.57 19.35
N THR A 51 1.99 4.86 18.58
CA THR A 51 0.91 4.04 19.13
C THR A 51 0.65 2.78 18.32
N LEU A 52 0.25 1.73 19.01
CA LEU A 52 -0.33 0.52 18.42
C LEU A 52 -1.86 0.47 18.57
N SER A 53 -2.47 1.50 19.17
CA SER A 53 -3.92 1.55 19.41
C SER A 53 -4.74 1.52 18.13
N ASN A 54 -4.20 2.03 17.03
CA ASN A 54 -4.86 2.02 15.73
C ASN A 54 -5.10 0.58 15.24
N TRP A 55 -4.25 -0.38 15.61
CA TRP A 55 -4.43 -1.80 15.26
C TRP A 55 -5.50 -2.52 16.11
N SER A 56 -6.12 -1.82 17.06
CA SER A 56 -7.16 -2.42 17.89
C SER A 56 -8.39 -2.88 17.10
N PHE A 57 -8.63 -2.31 15.90
CA PHE A 57 -9.74 -2.68 15.02
C PHE A 57 -9.72 -4.16 14.60
N LEU A 58 -8.55 -4.80 14.61
CA LEU A 58 -8.41 -6.21 14.25
C LEU A 58 -9.14 -7.14 15.22
N TRP A 59 -9.34 -6.68 16.46
CA TRP A 59 -9.86 -7.49 17.56
C TRP A 59 -11.10 -6.86 18.21
N LYS A 60 -11.27 -5.54 18.08
CA LYS A 60 -12.43 -4.79 18.57
C LYS A 60 -13.17 -4.17 17.39
N SER A 61 -14.49 -4.21 17.42
CA SER A 61 -15.29 -3.52 16.40
C SER A 61 -15.04 -2.00 16.49
N PRO A 62 -14.44 -1.38 15.47
CA PRO A 62 -14.04 0.03 15.55
C PRO A 62 -15.23 1.00 15.45
N PHE A 63 -16.39 0.52 14.97
CA PHE A 63 -17.58 1.35 14.76
C PHE A 63 -18.66 1.15 15.84
N GLY A 64 -18.43 0.24 16.81
CA GLY A 64 -19.35 -0.08 17.89
C GLY A 64 -19.79 -1.55 17.89
N PRO A 65 -20.42 -2.04 18.98
CA PRO A 65 -20.79 -3.45 19.13
C PRO A 65 -21.78 -3.96 18.07
N GLU A 66 -22.50 -3.07 17.39
CA GLU A 66 -23.45 -3.43 16.33
C GLU A 66 -22.79 -3.69 14.97
N PHE A 67 -21.51 -3.33 14.80
CA PHE A 67 -20.81 -3.51 13.54
C PHE A 67 -20.06 -4.84 13.52
N GLN A 68 -20.09 -5.51 12.36
CA GLN A 68 -19.43 -6.80 12.19
C GLN A 68 -17.91 -6.66 12.27
N SER A 69 -17.25 -7.74 12.73
CA SER A 69 -15.80 -7.80 12.73
C SER A 69 -15.26 -7.61 11.31
N ILE A 70 -14.17 -6.85 11.20
CA ILE A 70 -13.50 -6.59 9.93
C ILE A 70 -13.12 -7.90 9.22
N TRP A 71 -12.81 -8.96 9.97
CA TRP A 71 -12.52 -10.27 9.39
C TRP A 71 -13.69 -10.85 8.59
N PHE A 72 -14.92 -10.74 9.08
CA PHE A 72 -16.09 -11.20 8.33
C PHE A 72 -16.30 -10.39 7.07
N VAL A 73 -16.13 -9.07 7.15
CA VAL A 73 -16.23 -8.18 6.00
C VAL A 73 -15.16 -8.53 4.95
N THR A 74 -13.90 -8.67 5.37
CA THR A 74 -12.78 -9.05 4.49
C THR A 74 -13.01 -10.41 3.85
N LEU A 75 -13.49 -11.40 4.60
CA LEU A 75 -13.80 -12.73 4.05
C LEU A 75 -14.92 -12.65 3.01
N ASN A 76 -16.01 -11.93 3.29
CA ASN A 76 -17.12 -11.77 2.36
C ASN A 76 -16.65 -11.08 1.07
N THR A 77 -15.86 -10.00 1.18
CA THR A 77 -15.28 -9.32 0.01
C THR A 77 -14.31 -10.22 -0.75
N PHE A 78 -13.52 -11.04 -0.06
CA PHE A 78 -12.63 -11.99 -0.69
C PHE A 78 -13.40 -13.04 -1.51
N PHE A 79 -14.40 -13.68 -0.91
CA PHE A 79 -15.27 -14.63 -1.63
C PHE A 79 -15.97 -13.99 -2.82
N LEU A 80 -16.50 -12.78 -2.65
CA LEU A 80 -17.12 -12.03 -3.75
C LEU A 80 -16.13 -11.80 -4.90
N ALA A 81 -14.90 -11.35 -4.59
CA ALA A 81 -13.87 -11.12 -5.58
C ALA A 81 -13.47 -12.41 -6.31
N THR A 82 -13.35 -13.53 -5.61
CA THR A 82 -13.07 -14.85 -6.21
C THR A 82 -14.19 -15.28 -7.15
N VAL A 83 -15.45 -15.26 -6.67
CA VAL A 83 -16.62 -15.65 -7.49
C VAL A 83 -16.74 -14.77 -8.72
N MET A 84 -16.56 -13.46 -8.58
CA MET A 84 -16.59 -12.54 -9.72
C MET A 84 -15.49 -12.88 -10.74
N THR A 85 -14.26 -13.11 -10.27
CA THR A 85 -13.12 -13.46 -11.14
C THR A 85 -13.38 -14.76 -11.89
N ASP A 86 -13.85 -15.81 -11.20
CA ASP A 86 -14.14 -17.10 -11.80
C ASP A 86 -15.33 -17.01 -12.77
N SER A 87 -16.37 -16.26 -12.42
CA SER A 87 -17.55 -16.07 -13.29
C SER A 87 -17.19 -15.36 -14.61
N MET A 88 -16.26 -14.41 -14.57
CA MET A 88 -15.75 -13.73 -15.77
C MET A 88 -14.91 -14.67 -16.65
N GLY A 89 -14.17 -15.59 -16.03
CA GLY A 89 -13.35 -16.59 -16.73
C GLY A 89 -14.17 -17.70 -17.41
N SER A 90 -15.38 -17.97 -16.92
CA SER A 90 -16.28 -18.99 -17.47
C SER A 90 -17.06 -18.55 -18.72
N THR A 91 -17.04 -17.26 -19.07
CA THR A 91 -17.76 -16.71 -20.24
C THR A 91 -16.89 -16.54 -21.49
N GLY A 92 -15.70 -17.14 -21.53
CA GLY A 92 -14.77 -17.14 -22.68
C GLY A 92 -14.79 -18.44 -23.47
#